data_AF-A0A225NDL6-F1
#
_entry.id   AF-A0A225NDL6-F1
#
_cell.length_a   1.000
_cell.length_b   1.000
_cell.length_c   1.000
_cell.angle_alpha   90.00
_cell.angle_beta   90.00
_cell.angle_gamma   90.00
#
_symmetry.space_group_name_H-M   'P 1'
#
loop_
_entity.id
_entity.type
_entity.pdbx_description
1 polymer ?
#
loop_
_entity_poly.entity_id
_entity_poly.type
_entity_poly.pdbx_seq_one_letter_code
_entity_poly.pdbx_strand_id
1 'polypeptide(L)'
;MHELERQRNDGNSLLDNEGLVPIYTGGDLVTPRRYDDWDAARRDLDRLEAGLAGLAPGERRTFLEGMIRSLKLAIRLFSGGSPTYEQKVIGLVGATRGHEDAGMIEASRDRIDRLLTRMGFCRGKLSDRVRSWEEQRAIPEHRLDAAIAELMREAKQRTAQMIFDTGDFEMVIRPVRDVPYPARCGFAERRVDLNVDMLFSRAALKHIICHNIFPGHATQVLYAHAEVAAGRSTYDALLVSANAVTGCVQEGIGDQGIYLIDWMEDEDDELAAELRNLRSAAQTSATWAYMAEGQPAEQTMNYLRETALGQEAWARGRLRSAAHPFKGPFAASFWAGNEAVRRVRERVSNANRPEFLRFLFGRAHSPQSLEMFSTN
;
A
#
# COMPACT_ATOMS: atom_id res chain seq x y z
N MET A 1 -9.94 -19.86 -3.40
CA MET A 1 -10.91 -18.77 -3.13
C MET A 1 -10.98 -17.78 -4.30
N HIS A 2 -9.86 -17.17 -4.71
CA HIS A 2 -9.83 -16.28 -5.88
C HIS A 2 -10.37 -16.95 -7.15
N GLU A 3 -9.90 -18.16 -7.51
CA GLU A 3 -10.42 -18.89 -8.68
C GLU A 3 -11.94 -19.09 -8.64
N LEU A 4 -12.48 -19.50 -7.48
CA LEU A 4 -13.93 -19.69 -7.29
C LEU A 4 -14.71 -18.38 -7.44
N GLU A 5 -14.18 -17.27 -6.93
CA GLU A 5 -14.76 -15.94 -7.12
C GLU A 5 -14.82 -15.58 -8.60
N ARG A 6 -13.72 -15.74 -9.34
CA ARG A 6 -13.64 -15.46 -10.78
C ARG A 6 -14.57 -16.33 -11.62
N GLN A 7 -14.80 -17.57 -11.21
CA GLN A 7 -15.72 -18.48 -11.89
C GLN A 7 -17.19 -18.14 -11.66
N ARG A 8 -17.53 -17.63 -10.47
CA ARG A 8 -18.93 -17.32 -10.08
C ARG A 8 -19.31 -15.85 -10.29
N ASN A 9 -18.35 -14.99 -10.58
CA ASN A 9 -18.58 -13.59 -10.87
C ASN A 9 -18.83 -13.42 -12.38
N ASP A 10 -20.10 -13.47 -12.77
CA ASP A 10 -20.56 -13.42 -14.17
C ASP A 10 -20.41 -12.02 -14.83
N GLY A 11 -19.57 -11.13 -14.28
CA GLY A 11 -19.34 -9.77 -14.76
C GLY A 11 -20.46 -8.76 -14.45
N ASN A 12 -21.51 -9.18 -13.74
CA ASN A 12 -22.68 -8.36 -13.36
C ASN A 12 -22.80 -8.15 -11.84
N SER A 13 -21.79 -8.54 -11.06
CA SER A 13 -21.78 -8.37 -9.60
C SER A 13 -21.38 -6.95 -9.21
N LEU A 14 -21.61 -6.58 -7.94
CA LEU A 14 -21.07 -5.36 -7.29
C LEU A 14 -19.53 -5.24 -7.41
N LEU A 15 -18.87 -6.33 -7.79
CA LEU A 15 -17.47 -6.45 -8.11
C LEU A 15 -17.36 -6.54 -9.64
N ASP A 16 -16.89 -5.47 -10.29
CA ASP A 16 -16.52 -5.46 -11.71
C ASP A 16 -15.36 -6.47 -11.96
N ASN A 17 -14.53 -6.25 -13.00
CA ASN A 17 -13.37 -7.09 -13.34
C ASN A 17 -12.31 -7.29 -12.22
N GLU A 18 -12.46 -6.71 -11.03
CA GLU A 18 -11.49 -6.78 -9.93
C GLU A 18 -12.11 -7.34 -8.63
N GLY A 19 -11.76 -8.60 -8.31
CA GLY A 19 -12.12 -9.32 -7.08
C GLY A 19 -10.98 -9.32 -6.04
N LEU A 20 -10.63 -10.49 -5.48
CA LEU A 20 -9.35 -10.61 -4.74
C LEU A 20 -8.18 -10.30 -5.69
N VAL A 21 -7.16 -9.60 -5.18
CA VAL A 21 -5.93 -9.32 -5.94
C VAL A 21 -4.74 -10.01 -5.26
N PRO A 22 -4.63 -11.36 -5.38
CA PRO A 22 -3.53 -12.10 -4.81
C PRO A 22 -2.31 -12.06 -5.74
N ILE A 23 -1.15 -11.78 -5.15
CA ILE A 23 0.16 -12.09 -5.70
C ILE A 23 0.62 -13.37 -4.98
N TYR A 24 0.62 -14.47 -5.71
CA TYR A 24 1.05 -15.78 -5.20
C TYR A 24 2.22 -16.31 -6.00
N THR A 25 3.37 -16.50 -5.35
CA THR A 25 4.60 -16.98 -5.99
C THR A 25 5.02 -18.38 -5.59
N GLY A 26 4.19 -19.10 -4.82
CA GLY A 26 4.51 -20.46 -4.33
C GLY A 26 3.92 -21.61 -5.14
N GLY A 27 3.53 -21.39 -6.40
CA GLY A 27 2.82 -22.40 -7.20
C GLY A 27 3.58 -23.71 -7.40
N ASP A 28 4.91 -23.65 -7.34
CA ASP A 28 5.85 -24.77 -7.40
C ASP A 28 6.11 -25.44 -6.04
N LEU A 29 5.78 -24.75 -4.94
CA LEU A 29 6.08 -25.19 -3.56
C LEU A 29 4.85 -25.68 -2.79
N VAL A 30 3.70 -25.02 -2.97
CA VAL A 30 2.45 -25.35 -2.29
C VAL A 30 1.32 -25.41 -3.31
N THR A 31 0.71 -26.59 -3.44
CA THR A 31 -0.47 -26.76 -4.29
C THR A 31 -1.67 -26.00 -3.70
N PRO A 32 -2.27 -25.04 -4.42
CA PRO A 32 -3.41 -24.29 -3.91
C PRO A 32 -4.62 -25.21 -3.71
N ARG A 33 -5.32 -25.02 -2.59
CA ARG A 33 -6.60 -25.69 -2.37
C ARG A 33 -7.68 -25.09 -3.27
N ARG A 34 -8.35 -25.94 -4.03
CA ARG A 34 -9.52 -25.60 -4.84
C ARG A 34 -10.79 -25.79 -4.02
N TYR A 35 -11.79 -24.97 -4.32
CA TYR A 35 -13.10 -25.00 -3.66
C TYR A 35 -14.18 -24.94 -4.72
N ASP A 36 -15.20 -25.78 -4.58
CA ASP A 36 -16.34 -25.80 -5.49
C ASP A 36 -17.47 -24.85 -5.02
N ASP A 37 -17.50 -24.53 -3.72
CA ASP A 37 -18.46 -23.63 -3.10
C ASP A 37 -17.89 -22.85 -1.90
N TRP A 38 -18.64 -21.83 -1.47
CA TRP A 38 -18.25 -20.94 -0.37
C TRP A 38 -18.37 -21.59 1.02
N ASP A 39 -19.19 -22.62 1.19
CA ASP A 39 -19.36 -23.31 2.46
C ASP A 39 -18.17 -24.22 2.76
N ALA A 40 -17.61 -24.87 1.73
CA ALA A 40 -16.36 -25.63 1.81
C ALA A 40 -15.20 -24.71 2.22
N ALA A 41 -15.08 -23.54 1.59
CA ALA A 41 -14.08 -22.54 1.97
C ALA A 41 -14.26 -22.06 3.42
N ARG A 42 -15.51 -21.84 3.86
CA ARG A 42 -15.81 -21.43 5.24
C ARG A 42 -15.45 -22.50 6.27
N ARG A 43 -15.84 -23.75 6.04
CA ARG A 43 -15.48 -24.89 6.91
C ARG A 43 -13.97 -25.05 7.04
N ASP A 44 -13.21 -24.82 5.98
CA ASP A 44 -11.75 -24.88 6.02
C ASP A 44 -11.16 -23.75 6.86
N LEU A 45 -11.66 -22.53 6.71
CA LEU A 45 -11.27 -21.40 7.57
C LEU A 45 -11.65 -21.62 9.04
N ASP A 46 -12.81 -22.20 9.33
CA ASP A 46 -13.22 -22.53 10.71
C ASP A 46 -12.30 -23.59 11.34
N ARG A 47 -11.88 -24.60 10.56
CA ARG A 47 -10.89 -25.59 11.02
C ARG A 47 -9.52 -24.96 11.28
N LEU A 48 -9.08 -24.06 10.40
CA LEU A 48 -7.83 -23.32 10.59
C LEU A 48 -7.89 -22.43 11.85
N GLU A 49 -9.02 -21.75 12.07
CA GLU A 49 -9.25 -20.91 13.25
C GLU A 49 -9.21 -21.73 14.54
N ALA A 50 -9.88 -22.88 14.58
CA ALA A 50 -9.83 -23.79 15.72
C ALA A 50 -8.40 -24.29 15.99
N GLY A 51 -7.61 -24.52 14.94
CA GLY A 51 -6.19 -24.90 15.05
C GLY A 51 -5.30 -23.85 15.70
N LEU A 52 -5.69 -22.57 15.69
CA LEU A 52 -4.93 -21.49 16.33
C LEU A 52 -4.87 -21.62 17.85
N ALA A 53 -5.78 -22.38 18.48
CA ALA A 53 -5.74 -22.65 19.91
C ALA A 53 -4.44 -23.34 20.36
N GLY A 54 -3.79 -24.09 19.47
CA GLY A 54 -2.50 -24.73 19.73
C GLY A 54 -1.28 -23.81 19.61
N LEU A 55 -1.46 -22.57 19.14
CA LEU A 55 -0.36 -21.60 19.01
C LEU A 55 -0.26 -20.71 20.25
N ALA A 56 0.97 -20.52 20.72
CA ALA A 56 1.26 -19.55 21.77
C ALA A 56 0.85 -18.13 21.32
N PRO A 57 0.39 -17.27 22.25
CA PRO A 57 0.19 -15.86 21.96
C PRO A 57 1.49 -15.24 21.42
N GLY A 58 1.37 -14.46 20.34
CA GLY A 58 2.52 -13.85 19.68
C GLY A 58 2.18 -13.42 18.26
N GLU A 59 3.16 -12.78 17.63
CA GLU A 59 3.08 -12.24 16.27
C GLU A 59 2.41 -13.19 15.28
N ARG A 60 2.87 -14.45 15.28
CA ARG A 60 2.39 -15.46 14.34
C ARG A 60 0.91 -15.76 14.49
N ARG A 61 0.45 -15.90 15.74
CA ARG A 61 -0.97 -16.14 16.02
C ARG A 61 -1.80 -14.92 15.62
N THR A 62 -1.35 -13.71 15.96
CA THR A 62 -2.01 -12.45 15.60
C THR A 62 -2.15 -12.27 14.09
N PHE A 63 -1.11 -12.62 13.31
CA PHE A 63 -1.19 -12.59 11.85
C PHE A 63 -2.27 -13.55 11.33
N LEU A 64 -2.23 -14.81 11.76
CA LEU A 64 -3.16 -15.84 11.29
C LEU A 64 -4.62 -15.52 11.66
N GLU A 65 -4.86 -15.01 12.87
CA GLU A 65 -6.19 -14.54 13.28
C GLU A 65 -6.69 -13.41 12.36
N GLY A 66 -5.83 -12.43 12.05
CA GLY A 66 -6.14 -11.33 11.12
C GLY A 66 -6.43 -11.82 9.70
N MET A 67 -5.61 -12.73 9.18
CA MET A 67 -5.77 -13.27 7.83
C MET A 67 -7.03 -14.11 7.70
N ILE A 68 -7.34 -14.98 8.67
CA ILE A 68 -8.57 -15.77 8.68
C ILE A 68 -9.80 -14.86 8.73
N ARG A 69 -9.79 -13.84 9.59
CA ARG A 69 -10.88 -12.84 9.67
C ARG A 69 -11.10 -12.13 8.34
N SER A 70 -10.02 -11.71 7.68
CA SER A 70 -10.05 -11.07 6.36
C SER A 70 -10.65 -11.99 5.30
N LEU A 71 -10.19 -13.24 5.24
CA LEU A 71 -10.71 -14.22 4.29
C LEU A 71 -12.19 -14.57 4.57
N LYS A 72 -12.61 -14.70 5.82
CA LYS A 72 -14.02 -14.94 6.18
C LYS A 72 -14.91 -13.77 5.73
N LEU A 73 -14.45 -12.53 5.90
CA LEU A 73 -15.19 -11.36 5.45
C LEU A 73 -15.21 -11.24 3.92
N ALA A 74 -14.14 -11.65 3.23
CA ALA A 74 -14.11 -11.76 1.78
C ALA A 74 -15.13 -12.80 1.28
N ILE A 75 -15.22 -14.00 1.90
CA ILE A 75 -16.27 -14.99 1.59
C ILE A 75 -17.66 -14.39 1.76
N ARG A 76 -17.91 -13.65 2.85
CA ARG A 76 -19.20 -13.00 3.09
C ARG A 76 -19.56 -12.06 1.93
N LEU A 77 -18.61 -11.27 1.43
CA LEU A 77 -18.80 -10.42 0.24
C LEU A 77 -19.11 -11.26 -1.01
N PHE A 78 -18.31 -12.30 -1.30
CA PHE A 78 -18.51 -13.13 -2.48
C PHE A 78 -19.79 -13.98 -2.45
N SER A 79 -20.35 -14.17 -1.26
CA SER A 79 -21.64 -14.87 -1.06
C SER A 79 -22.83 -13.90 -1.08
N GLY A 80 -22.66 -12.66 -1.55
CA GLY A 80 -23.72 -11.65 -1.67
C GLY A 80 -24.02 -10.87 -0.38
N GLY A 81 -23.21 -11.02 0.66
CA GLY A 81 -23.35 -10.23 1.88
C GLY A 81 -22.83 -8.80 1.72
N SER A 82 -23.49 -7.86 2.39
CA SER A 82 -23.15 -6.43 2.35
C SER A 82 -22.63 -5.93 3.70
N PRO A 83 -21.38 -6.27 4.10
CA PRO A 83 -20.79 -5.69 5.30
C PRO A 83 -20.68 -4.18 5.18
N THR A 84 -20.78 -3.48 6.32
CA THR A 84 -20.62 -2.02 6.38
C THR A 84 -19.20 -1.60 5.97
N TYR A 85 -19.01 -0.33 5.59
CA TYR A 85 -17.67 0.18 5.28
C TYR A 85 -16.69 -0.04 6.45
N GLU A 86 -17.14 0.24 7.69
CA GLU A 86 -16.39 -0.04 8.92
C GLU A 86 -15.98 -1.52 9.04
N GLN A 87 -16.91 -2.45 8.81
CA GLN A 87 -16.61 -3.88 8.86
C GLN A 87 -15.54 -4.26 7.83
N LYS A 88 -15.55 -3.64 6.64
CA LYS A 88 -14.54 -3.89 5.61
C LYS A 88 -13.17 -3.32 5.98
N VAL A 89 -13.10 -2.08 6.49
CA VAL A 89 -11.84 -1.46 6.92
C VAL A 89 -11.17 -2.29 8.02
N ILE A 90 -11.92 -2.64 9.06
CA ILE A 90 -11.39 -3.41 10.19
C ILE A 90 -11.12 -4.86 9.79
N GLY A 91 -12.10 -5.49 9.12
CA GLY A 91 -12.10 -6.94 8.91
C GLY A 91 -11.28 -7.39 7.71
N LEU A 92 -11.30 -6.66 6.58
CA LEU A 92 -10.52 -7.03 5.39
C LEU A 92 -9.08 -6.54 5.52
N VAL A 93 -8.91 -5.25 5.82
CA VAL A 93 -7.61 -4.56 5.74
C VAL A 93 -6.86 -4.58 7.08
N GLY A 94 -7.59 -4.69 8.20
CA GLY A 94 -6.97 -4.64 9.53
C GLY A 94 -6.58 -3.22 9.98
N ALA A 95 -7.16 -2.20 9.35
CA ALA A 95 -6.95 -0.80 9.71
C ALA A 95 -7.93 -0.33 10.80
N THR A 96 -7.58 0.78 11.47
CA THR A 96 -8.43 1.41 12.48
C THR A 96 -9.66 2.04 11.83
N ARG A 97 -10.75 2.14 12.59
CA ARG A 97 -11.97 2.81 12.16
C ARG A 97 -11.90 4.32 12.34
N GLY A 98 -12.69 5.05 11.57
CA GLY A 98 -12.89 6.48 11.77
C GLY A 98 -12.00 7.35 10.90
N HIS A 99 -12.00 8.63 11.23
CA HIS A 99 -11.10 9.62 10.67
C HIS A 99 -9.73 9.52 11.33
N GLU A 100 -8.71 9.89 10.57
CA GLU A 100 -7.39 10.18 11.13
C GLU A 100 -7.41 11.48 11.94
N ASP A 101 -6.44 11.62 12.86
CA ASP A 101 -6.38 12.75 13.78
C ASP A 101 -6.28 14.09 13.03
N ALA A 102 -7.26 14.97 13.26
CA ALA A 102 -7.34 16.26 12.58
C ALA A 102 -6.17 17.20 12.96
N GLY A 103 -5.67 17.10 14.20
CA GLY A 103 -4.51 17.88 14.66
C GLY A 103 -3.23 17.48 13.93
N MET A 104 -3.03 16.19 13.69
CA MET A 104 -1.92 15.64 12.92
C MET A 104 -1.99 16.06 11.44
N ILE A 105 -3.18 16.05 10.84
CA ILE A 105 -3.39 16.55 9.47
C ILE A 105 -3.01 18.03 9.38
N GLU A 106 -3.45 18.86 10.33
CA GLU A 106 -3.10 20.28 10.35
C GLU A 106 -1.59 20.49 10.60
N ALA A 107 -1.00 19.74 11.54
CA ALA A 107 0.44 19.78 11.79
C ALA A 107 1.28 19.39 10.56
N SER A 108 0.75 18.49 9.71
CA SER A 108 1.38 18.14 8.43
C SER A 108 1.31 19.28 7.42
N ARG A 109 0.16 19.95 7.32
CA ARG A 109 -0.01 21.16 6.50
C ARG A 109 0.93 22.28 6.94
N ASP A 110 1.10 22.46 8.24
CA ASP A 110 2.06 23.40 8.83
C ASP A 110 3.53 23.06 8.49
N ARG A 111 3.89 21.77 8.44
CA ARG A 111 5.23 21.34 8.00
C ARG A 111 5.44 21.64 6.52
N ILE A 112 4.46 21.35 5.67
CA ILE A 112 4.46 21.66 4.24
C ILE A 112 4.61 23.17 4.01
N ASP A 113 3.87 23.98 4.77
CA ASP A 113 3.96 25.44 4.72
C ASP A 113 5.37 25.96 5.01
N ARG A 114 6.00 25.46 6.07
CA ARG A 114 7.38 25.82 6.42
C ARG A 114 8.39 25.38 5.37
N LEU A 115 8.26 24.16 4.84
CA LEU A 115 9.12 23.62 3.78
C LEU A 115 9.06 24.50 2.52
N LEU A 116 7.85 24.74 2.02
CA LEU A 116 7.62 25.61 0.85
C LEU A 116 8.21 27.01 1.05
N THR A 117 8.08 27.57 2.26
CA THR A 117 8.64 28.88 2.60
C THR A 117 10.17 28.88 2.53
N ARG A 118 10.85 27.85 3.05
CA ARG A 118 12.32 27.70 2.94
C ARG A 118 12.77 27.61 1.48
N MET A 119 11.97 26.93 0.66
CA MET A 119 12.20 26.75 -0.77
C MET A 119 11.81 27.98 -1.62
N GLY A 120 11.32 29.07 -1.01
CA GLY A 120 10.98 30.33 -1.67
C GLY A 120 9.56 30.39 -2.25
N PHE A 121 8.72 29.37 -2.05
CA PHE A 121 7.31 29.39 -2.43
C PHE A 121 6.50 30.12 -1.36
N CYS A 122 6.47 31.45 -1.42
CA CYS A 122 5.86 32.30 -0.36
C CYS A 122 4.59 33.06 -0.79
N ARG A 123 4.11 32.91 -2.03
CA ARG A 123 2.97 33.67 -2.57
C ARG A 123 1.73 32.80 -2.74
N GLY A 124 0.56 33.32 -2.35
CA GLY A 124 -0.73 32.64 -2.49
C GLY A 124 -1.09 31.77 -1.28
N LYS A 125 -2.22 31.07 -1.36
CA LYS A 125 -2.63 30.11 -0.33
C LYS A 125 -1.73 28.87 -0.38
N LEU A 126 -1.83 28.00 0.62
CA LEU A 126 -0.99 26.78 0.69
C LEU A 126 -1.15 25.89 -0.56
N SER A 127 -2.38 25.71 -1.04
CA SER A 127 -2.67 24.93 -2.26
C SER A 127 -2.05 25.55 -3.52
N ASP A 128 -2.02 26.89 -3.64
CA ASP A 128 -1.36 27.58 -4.75
C ASP A 128 0.16 27.35 -4.73
N ARG A 129 0.76 27.35 -3.54
CA ARG A 129 2.20 27.14 -3.35
C ARG A 129 2.62 25.71 -3.65
N VAL A 130 1.86 24.71 -3.19
CA VAL A 130 2.06 23.30 -3.57
C VAL A 130 1.98 23.13 -5.08
N ARG A 131 0.94 23.69 -5.71
CA ARG A 131 0.79 23.60 -7.17
C ARG A 131 1.97 24.23 -7.91
N SER A 132 2.41 25.42 -7.48
CA SER A 132 3.58 26.07 -8.08
C SER A 132 4.84 25.23 -7.92
N TRP A 133 5.03 24.58 -6.77
CA TRP A 133 6.12 23.63 -6.57
C TRP A 133 6.01 22.42 -7.51
N GLU A 134 4.84 21.79 -7.61
CA GLU A 134 4.60 20.65 -8.51
C GLU A 134 4.86 21.02 -9.97
N GLU A 135 4.40 22.18 -10.43
CA GLU A 135 4.60 22.68 -11.78
C GLU A 135 6.08 22.99 -12.08
N GLN A 136 6.78 23.67 -11.16
CA GLN A 136 8.19 24.02 -11.34
C GLN A 136 9.15 22.83 -11.23
N ARG A 137 8.77 21.79 -10.50
CA ARG A 137 9.57 20.57 -10.32
C ARG A 137 9.15 19.43 -11.23
N ALA A 138 8.07 19.57 -11.98
CA ALA A 138 7.59 18.56 -12.91
C ALA A 138 8.68 18.19 -13.92
N ILE A 139 8.90 16.88 -14.08
CA ILE A 139 9.75 16.36 -15.15
C ILE A 139 8.98 16.47 -16.47
N PRO A 140 9.52 17.17 -17.48
CA PRO A 140 8.89 17.23 -18.79
C PRO A 140 8.76 15.82 -19.40
N GLU A 141 7.67 15.56 -20.13
CA GLU A 141 7.37 14.23 -20.70
C GLU A 141 8.54 13.66 -21.53
N HIS A 142 9.19 14.49 -22.34
CA HIS A 142 10.36 14.09 -23.15
C HIS A 142 11.61 13.69 -22.34
N ARG A 143 11.64 13.96 -21.03
CA ARG A 143 12.71 13.57 -20.09
C ARG A 143 12.29 12.45 -19.13
N LEU A 144 11.03 12.04 -19.15
CA LEU A 144 10.47 11.09 -18.19
C LEU A 144 11.21 9.74 -18.21
N ASP A 145 11.39 9.16 -19.40
CA ASP A 145 12.07 7.87 -19.56
C ASP A 145 13.52 7.90 -19.05
N ALA A 146 14.25 8.99 -19.34
CA ALA A 146 15.63 9.16 -18.88
C ALA A 146 15.69 9.29 -17.35
N ALA A 147 14.79 10.06 -16.76
CA ALA A 147 14.72 10.21 -15.30
C ALA A 147 14.33 8.89 -14.62
N ILE A 148 13.37 8.14 -15.16
CA ILE A 148 12.99 6.82 -14.66
C ILE A 148 14.18 5.87 -14.70
N ALA A 149 14.89 5.78 -15.83
CA ALA A 149 16.03 4.88 -15.98
C ALA A 149 17.16 5.20 -14.99
N GLU A 150 17.45 6.48 -14.78
CA GLU A 150 18.46 6.93 -13.82
C GLU A 150 18.07 6.54 -12.38
N LEU A 151 16.84 6.87 -11.97
CA LEU A 151 16.34 6.62 -10.62
C LEU A 151 16.17 5.12 -10.34
N MET A 152 15.72 4.34 -11.32
CA MET A 152 15.59 2.88 -11.20
C MET A 152 16.93 2.21 -10.91
N ARG A 153 17.99 2.63 -11.62
CA ARG A 153 19.34 2.10 -11.41
C ARG A 153 19.86 2.40 -10.00
N GLU A 154 19.67 3.63 -9.53
CA GLU A 154 20.06 4.04 -8.17
C GLU A 154 19.28 3.25 -7.11
N ALA A 155 17.94 3.17 -7.25
CA ALA A 155 17.09 2.42 -6.33
C ALA A 155 17.47 0.93 -6.26
N LYS A 156 17.73 0.30 -7.42
CA LYS A 156 18.18 -1.09 -7.49
C LYS A 156 19.52 -1.29 -6.82
N GLN A 157 20.49 -0.41 -7.08
CA GLN A 157 21.81 -0.47 -6.45
C GLN A 157 21.71 -0.36 -4.92
N ARG A 158 20.97 0.62 -4.41
CA ARG A 158 20.78 0.79 -2.95
C ARG A 158 20.02 -0.38 -2.33
N THR A 159 19.00 -0.88 -3.02
CA THR A 159 18.24 -2.07 -2.58
C THR A 159 19.16 -3.28 -2.45
N ALA A 160 20.01 -3.55 -3.45
CA ALA A 160 20.97 -4.66 -3.41
C ALA A 160 21.98 -4.51 -2.25
N GLN A 161 22.43 -3.29 -1.96
CA GLN A 161 23.41 -3.02 -0.90
C GLN A 161 22.80 -3.09 0.51
N MET A 162 21.57 -2.62 0.68
CA MET A 162 21.00 -2.36 2.00
C MET A 162 19.92 -3.35 2.42
N ILE A 163 19.28 -4.02 1.46
CA ILE A 163 18.13 -4.89 1.69
C ILE A 163 18.37 -6.29 1.11
N PHE A 164 18.42 -6.41 -0.22
CA PHE A 164 18.40 -7.68 -0.94
C PHE A 164 18.79 -7.51 -2.40
N ASP A 165 19.72 -8.35 -2.87
CA ASP A 165 20.11 -8.39 -4.27
C ASP A 165 19.01 -9.08 -5.09
N THR A 166 18.33 -8.30 -5.92
CA THR A 166 17.24 -8.75 -6.80
C THR A 166 17.75 -9.39 -8.10
N GLY A 167 19.07 -9.49 -8.29
CA GLY A 167 19.69 -10.13 -9.45
C GLY A 167 19.35 -9.41 -10.75
N ASP A 168 18.98 -10.20 -11.78
CA ASP A 168 18.60 -9.70 -13.10
C ASP A 168 17.13 -9.25 -13.20
N PHE A 169 16.40 -9.22 -12.07
CA PHE A 169 15.01 -8.78 -12.08
C PHE A 169 14.89 -7.32 -12.51
N GLU A 170 14.02 -7.07 -13.48
CA GLU A 170 13.73 -5.76 -14.03
C GLU A 170 12.22 -5.58 -14.17
N MET A 171 11.76 -4.34 -14.00
CA MET A 171 10.39 -3.92 -14.29
C MET A 171 10.40 -2.64 -15.11
N VAL A 172 9.43 -2.51 -16.01
CA VAL A 172 9.26 -1.30 -16.82
C VAL A 172 8.15 -0.42 -16.25
N ILE A 173 8.38 0.89 -16.21
CA ILE A 173 7.32 1.86 -15.91
C ILE A 173 6.73 2.34 -17.23
N ARG A 174 5.40 2.29 -17.36
CA ARG A 174 4.68 2.67 -18.59
C ARG A 174 3.66 3.77 -18.30
N PRO A 175 3.66 4.88 -19.06
CA PRO A 175 2.68 5.93 -18.89
C PRO A 175 1.29 5.44 -19.29
N VAL A 176 0.29 5.80 -18.49
CA VAL A 176 -1.15 5.59 -18.73
C VAL A 176 -1.93 6.86 -18.38
N ARG A 177 -3.18 6.97 -18.85
CA ARG A 177 -4.07 8.11 -18.62
C ARG A 177 -5.47 7.63 -18.25
N ASP A 178 -6.27 8.53 -17.66
CA ASP A 178 -7.65 8.32 -17.21
C ASP A 178 -7.84 7.15 -16.22
N VAL A 179 -6.80 6.83 -15.45
CA VAL A 179 -6.85 5.79 -14.42
C VAL A 179 -7.10 6.37 -13.03
N PRO A 180 -7.72 5.63 -12.09
CA PRO A 180 -8.04 6.13 -10.75
C PRO A 180 -6.88 6.05 -9.73
N TYR A 181 -5.71 5.60 -10.16
CA TYR A 181 -4.53 5.39 -9.33
C TYR A 181 -3.34 6.22 -9.83
N PRO A 182 -2.39 6.62 -8.96
CA PRO A 182 -1.14 7.26 -9.38
C PRO A 182 -0.20 6.28 -10.07
N ALA A 183 -0.11 5.07 -9.51
CA ALA A 183 0.60 3.96 -10.10
C ALA A 183 -0.08 2.63 -9.75
N ARG A 184 0.15 1.62 -10.58
CA ARG A 184 -0.30 0.24 -10.32
C ARG A 184 0.82 -0.73 -10.64
N CYS A 185 1.23 -1.52 -9.65
CA CYS A 185 2.19 -2.59 -9.81
C CYS A 185 1.51 -3.84 -10.40
N GLY A 186 1.97 -4.29 -11.56
CA GLY A 186 1.72 -5.61 -12.13
C GLY A 186 2.97 -6.46 -12.03
N PHE A 187 3.12 -7.19 -10.91
CA PHE A 187 4.33 -7.99 -10.65
C PHE A 187 4.52 -9.09 -11.69
N ALA A 188 3.45 -9.81 -12.04
CA ALA A 188 3.49 -10.85 -13.06
C ALA A 188 3.80 -10.30 -14.46
N GLU A 189 3.29 -9.10 -14.77
CA GLU A 189 3.55 -8.39 -16.02
C GLU A 189 4.92 -7.69 -16.04
N ARG A 190 5.65 -7.69 -14.92
CA ARG A 190 6.89 -6.91 -14.71
C ARG A 190 6.72 -5.44 -15.15
N ARG A 191 5.58 -4.85 -14.80
CA ARG A 191 5.19 -3.51 -15.25
C ARG A 191 4.59 -2.68 -14.13
N VAL A 192 4.93 -1.40 -14.09
CA VAL A 192 4.22 -0.38 -13.32
C VAL A 192 3.50 0.54 -14.28
N ASP A 193 2.18 0.63 -14.19
CA ASP A 193 1.41 1.64 -14.91
C ASP A 193 1.54 2.97 -14.14
N LEU A 194 1.95 4.06 -14.80
CA LEU A 194 2.15 5.40 -14.19
C LEU A 194 1.14 6.39 -14.78
N ASN A 195 0.31 6.99 -13.94
CA ASN A 195 -0.73 7.93 -14.38
C ASN A 195 -0.17 9.32 -14.69
N VAL A 196 0.10 9.59 -15.96
CA VAL A 196 0.69 10.86 -16.44
C VAL A 196 -0.34 11.99 -16.63
N ASP A 197 -1.56 11.84 -16.10
CA ASP A 197 -2.45 12.97 -15.86
C ASP A 197 -2.08 13.73 -14.56
N MET A 198 -1.12 13.19 -13.80
CA MET A 198 -0.47 13.83 -12.67
C MET A 198 0.92 14.37 -13.04
N LEU A 199 1.34 15.44 -12.38
CA LEU A 199 2.70 15.96 -12.43
C LEU A 199 3.60 15.17 -11.48
N PHE A 200 4.78 14.77 -11.97
CA PHE A 200 5.80 14.08 -11.17
C PHE A 200 7.10 14.87 -11.17
N SER A 201 7.55 15.23 -9.96
CA SER A 201 8.93 15.65 -9.73
C SER A 201 9.87 14.46 -9.64
N ARG A 202 11.18 14.72 -9.63
CA ARG A 202 12.19 13.69 -9.34
C ARG A 202 11.92 13.01 -7.99
N ALA A 203 11.63 13.79 -6.95
CA ALA A 203 11.26 13.30 -5.62
C ALA A 203 10.03 12.39 -5.64
N ALA A 204 8.98 12.77 -6.40
CA ALA A 204 7.80 11.93 -6.56
C ALA A 204 8.11 10.61 -7.30
N LEU A 205 8.96 10.63 -8.34
CA LEU A 205 9.37 9.41 -9.04
C LEU A 205 10.23 8.49 -8.18
N LYS A 206 11.14 9.03 -7.33
CA LYS A 206 11.87 8.22 -6.35
C LYS A 206 10.91 7.40 -5.51
N HIS A 207 9.87 8.04 -5.00
CA HIS A 207 8.85 7.35 -4.22
C HIS A 207 8.09 6.30 -5.04
N ILE A 208 7.65 6.60 -6.27
CA ILE A 208 6.97 5.60 -7.12
C ILE A 208 7.83 4.34 -7.33
N ILE A 209 9.11 4.53 -7.62
CA ILE A 209 10.09 3.46 -7.83
C ILE A 209 10.30 2.67 -6.53
N CYS A 210 10.52 3.39 -5.41
CA CYS A 210 10.65 2.80 -4.09
C CYS A 210 9.44 1.97 -3.70
N HIS A 211 8.25 2.50 -3.95
CA HIS A 211 7.00 1.91 -3.53
C HIS A 211 6.68 0.65 -4.32
N ASN A 212 6.80 0.70 -5.65
CA ASN A 212 6.34 -0.40 -6.51
C ASN A 212 7.41 -1.45 -6.76
N ILE A 213 8.70 -1.09 -6.71
CA ILE A 213 9.78 -1.92 -7.25
C ILE A 213 10.90 -2.13 -6.22
N PHE A 214 11.74 -1.11 -5.99
CA PHE A 214 13.01 -1.21 -5.25
C PHE A 214 13.08 -0.17 -4.13
N PRO A 215 12.89 -0.50 -2.84
CA PRO A 215 12.81 -1.85 -2.26
C PRO A 215 11.37 -2.32 -1.95
N GLY A 216 10.35 -1.78 -2.62
CA GLY A 216 8.94 -1.97 -2.26
C GLY A 216 8.32 -3.29 -2.72
N HIS A 217 7.13 -3.21 -3.33
CA HIS A 217 6.26 -4.37 -3.58
C HIS A 217 6.97 -5.53 -4.29
N ALA A 218 7.71 -5.24 -5.39
CA ALA A 218 8.40 -6.30 -6.12
C ALA A 218 9.53 -6.93 -5.30
N THR A 219 10.33 -6.11 -4.62
CA THR A 219 11.42 -6.60 -3.76
C THR A 219 10.87 -7.46 -2.62
N GLN A 220 9.73 -7.11 -2.03
CA GLN A 220 9.09 -7.94 -1.00
C GLN A 220 8.77 -9.35 -1.50
N VAL A 221 8.16 -9.45 -2.67
CA VAL A 221 7.79 -10.74 -3.25
C VAL A 221 9.03 -11.58 -3.56
N LEU A 222 10.08 -10.97 -4.12
CA LEU A 222 11.34 -11.64 -4.44
C LEU A 222 12.09 -12.10 -3.18
N TYR A 223 12.16 -11.24 -2.16
CA TYR A 223 12.79 -11.53 -0.87
C TYR A 223 12.11 -12.72 -0.19
N ALA A 224 10.78 -12.66 -0.05
CA ALA A 224 10.00 -13.72 0.59
C ALA A 224 10.20 -15.05 -0.14
N HIS A 225 10.18 -15.04 -1.48
CA HIS A 225 10.44 -16.23 -2.27
C HIS A 225 11.84 -16.82 -2.01
N ALA A 226 12.89 -15.99 -2.00
CA ALA A 226 14.24 -16.43 -1.72
C ALA A 226 14.40 -17.03 -0.30
N GLU A 227 13.79 -16.42 0.71
CA GLU A 227 13.85 -16.94 2.08
C GLU A 227 13.09 -18.25 2.26
N VAL A 228 11.93 -18.42 1.59
CA VAL A 228 11.19 -19.68 1.63
C VAL A 228 11.95 -20.77 0.88
N ALA A 229 12.47 -20.49 -0.32
CA ALA A 229 13.26 -21.45 -1.08
C ALA A 229 14.52 -21.91 -0.31
N ALA A 230 15.07 -21.04 0.53
CA ALA A 230 16.20 -21.36 1.40
C ALA A 230 15.82 -21.98 2.76
N GLY A 231 14.53 -22.24 3.02
CA GLY A 231 14.05 -22.84 4.27
C GLY A 231 14.12 -21.92 5.50
N ARG A 232 14.24 -20.61 5.32
CA ARG A 232 14.34 -19.59 6.39
C ARG A 232 13.03 -18.86 6.67
N SER A 233 12.01 -19.09 5.85
CA SER A 233 10.67 -18.51 5.99
C SER A 233 9.57 -19.58 5.80
N THR A 234 8.34 -19.21 6.15
CA THR A 234 7.15 -20.03 6.01
C THR A 234 6.43 -19.73 4.69
N TYR A 235 5.76 -20.74 4.13
CA TYR A 235 5.13 -20.65 2.80
C TYR A 235 4.06 -19.55 2.65
N ASP A 236 3.44 -19.09 3.74
CA ASP A 236 2.49 -17.98 3.68
C ASP A 236 3.12 -16.65 3.30
N ALA A 237 4.45 -16.48 3.45
CA ALA A 237 5.16 -15.31 2.96
C ALA A 237 5.09 -15.17 1.42
N LEU A 238 4.77 -16.26 0.71
CA LEU A 238 4.59 -16.29 -0.75
C LEU A 238 3.24 -15.74 -1.22
N LEU A 239 2.36 -15.35 -0.30
CA LEU A 239 1.03 -14.82 -0.61
C LEU A 239 0.87 -13.41 -0.04
N VAL A 240 0.75 -12.44 -0.94
CA VAL A 240 0.31 -11.08 -0.60
C VAL A 240 -0.99 -10.80 -1.32
N SER A 241 -2.03 -10.38 -0.61
CA SER A 241 -3.31 -10.00 -1.21
C SER A 241 -3.56 -8.54 -0.93
N ALA A 242 -3.57 -7.71 -1.98
CA ALA A 242 -3.67 -6.25 -1.84
C ALA A 242 -4.90 -5.87 -0.99
N ASN A 243 -6.06 -6.42 -1.29
CA ASN A 243 -7.29 -6.14 -0.56
C ASN A 243 -7.53 -6.99 0.70
N ALA A 244 -6.44 -7.38 1.39
CA ALA A 244 -6.45 -8.07 2.67
C ALA A 244 -5.44 -7.46 3.66
N VAL A 245 -5.30 -8.04 4.86
CA VAL A 245 -4.38 -7.54 5.90
C VAL A 245 -2.92 -7.50 5.45
N THR A 246 -2.52 -8.40 4.54
CA THR A 246 -1.16 -8.45 3.97
C THR A 246 -0.90 -7.28 3.02
N GLY A 247 -1.90 -6.86 2.25
CA GLY A 247 -1.80 -5.70 1.39
C GLY A 247 -1.65 -4.39 2.16
N CYS A 248 -2.25 -4.28 3.35
CA CYS A 248 -2.02 -3.14 4.25
C CYS A 248 -0.54 -2.98 4.59
N VAL A 249 0.12 -4.07 5.00
CA VAL A 249 1.56 -4.03 5.29
C VAL A 249 2.40 -3.80 4.03
N GLN A 250 2.01 -4.37 2.89
CA GLN A 250 2.69 -4.16 1.61
C GLN A 250 2.72 -2.68 1.21
N GLU A 251 1.59 -1.96 1.31
CA GLU A 251 1.55 -0.51 1.06
C GLU A 251 2.49 0.25 2.01
N GLY A 252 2.56 -0.17 3.27
CA GLY A 252 3.51 0.39 4.23
C GLY A 252 4.97 0.17 3.87
N ILE A 253 5.32 -1.02 3.36
CA ILE A 253 6.67 -1.33 2.86
C ILE A 253 6.99 -0.40 1.68
N GLY A 254 6.03 -0.21 0.78
CA GLY A 254 6.18 0.69 -0.35
C GLY A 254 6.39 2.15 0.07
N ASP A 255 5.56 2.66 0.97
CA ASP A 255 5.63 4.05 1.45
C ASP A 255 6.87 4.34 2.29
N GLN A 256 7.38 3.34 3.00
CA GLN A 256 8.62 3.45 3.75
C GLN A 256 9.87 3.14 2.92
N GLY A 257 9.72 2.69 1.66
CA GLY A 257 10.80 2.22 0.81
C GLY A 257 11.96 3.21 0.68
N ILE A 258 11.68 4.50 0.49
CA ILE A 258 12.71 5.54 0.35
C ILE A 258 13.58 5.68 1.61
N TYR A 259 13.00 5.50 2.80
CA TYR A 259 13.73 5.51 4.08
C TYR A 259 14.45 4.19 4.33
N LEU A 260 13.92 3.07 3.81
CA LEU A 260 14.56 1.77 3.89
C LEU A 260 15.84 1.70 3.04
N ILE A 261 16.04 2.57 2.06
CA ILE A 261 17.28 2.66 1.28
C ILE A 261 18.02 4.00 1.43
N ASP A 262 17.71 4.74 2.50
CA ASP A 262 18.36 6.01 2.87
C ASP A 262 18.51 6.99 1.70
N TRP A 263 17.42 7.21 0.96
CA TRP A 263 17.43 7.94 -0.32
C TRP A 263 16.66 9.26 -0.29
N MET A 264 16.61 9.88 0.88
CA MET A 264 16.16 11.26 1.07
C MET A 264 17.39 12.18 0.97
N GLU A 265 17.46 13.04 -0.03
CA GLU A 265 18.68 13.80 -0.35
C GLU A 265 18.53 15.32 -0.13
N ASP A 266 17.32 15.87 -0.27
CA ASP A 266 17.07 17.31 -0.27
C ASP A 266 15.67 17.70 0.25
N GLU A 267 15.39 19.03 0.24
CA GLU A 267 14.09 19.58 0.65
C GLU A 267 12.94 19.20 -0.31
N ASP A 268 13.23 18.91 -1.59
CA ASP A 268 12.22 18.44 -2.54
C ASP A 268 11.74 17.01 -2.15
N ASP A 269 12.65 16.14 -1.72
CA ASP A 269 12.33 14.83 -1.16
C ASP A 269 11.54 14.95 0.16
N GLU A 270 11.96 15.83 1.08
CA GLU A 270 11.28 16.06 2.36
C GLU A 270 9.83 16.53 2.14
N LEU A 271 9.64 17.51 1.25
CA LEU A 271 8.32 18.02 0.89
C LEU A 271 7.45 16.97 0.19
N ALA A 272 8.01 16.20 -0.76
CA ALA A 272 7.27 15.13 -1.43
C ALA A 272 6.82 14.03 -0.45
N ALA A 273 7.66 13.68 0.51
CA ALA A 273 7.32 12.72 1.55
C ALA A 273 6.23 13.25 2.51
N GLU A 274 6.31 14.52 2.91
CA GLU A 274 5.29 15.12 3.78
C GLU A 274 3.94 15.28 3.07
N LEU A 275 3.95 15.66 1.78
CA LEU A 275 2.74 15.68 0.96
C LEU A 275 2.09 14.29 0.85
N ARG A 276 2.88 13.22 0.74
CA ARG A 276 2.36 11.85 0.74
C ARG A 276 1.74 11.47 2.09
N ASN A 277 2.38 11.82 3.21
CA ASN A 277 1.85 11.57 4.54
C ASN A 277 0.51 12.30 4.74
N LEU A 278 0.44 13.58 4.36
CA LEU A 278 -0.81 14.35 4.37
C LEU A 278 -1.89 13.69 3.51
N ARG A 279 -1.56 13.38 2.26
CA ARG A 279 -2.50 12.83 1.27
C ARG A 279 -3.03 11.46 1.67
N SER A 280 -2.20 10.61 2.28
CA SER A 280 -2.61 9.29 2.77
C SER A 280 -3.52 9.40 3.99
N ALA A 281 -3.20 10.24 4.98
CA ALA A 281 -4.11 10.48 6.12
C ALA A 281 -5.44 11.08 5.67
N ALA A 282 -5.37 12.14 4.86
CA ALA A 282 -6.55 12.87 4.41
C ALA A 282 -7.44 12.04 3.47
N GLN A 283 -6.89 11.20 2.58
CA GLN A 283 -7.72 10.30 1.77
C GLN A 283 -8.43 9.25 2.64
N THR A 284 -7.80 8.77 3.72
CA THR A 284 -8.41 7.79 4.61
C THR A 284 -9.62 8.41 5.31
N SER A 285 -9.47 9.59 5.91
CA SER A 285 -10.58 10.36 6.50
C SER A 285 -11.66 10.72 5.47
N ALA A 286 -11.27 11.17 4.27
CA ALA A 286 -12.22 11.53 3.22
C ALA A 286 -13.04 10.32 2.73
N THR A 287 -12.41 9.16 2.59
CA THR A 287 -13.09 7.92 2.19
C THR A 287 -14.02 7.44 3.31
N TRP A 288 -13.61 7.57 4.57
CA TRP A 288 -14.48 7.28 5.72
C TRP A 288 -15.71 8.19 5.75
N ALA A 289 -15.52 9.51 5.65
CA ALA A 289 -16.61 10.49 5.61
C ALA A 289 -17.59 10.18 4.46
N TYR A 290 -17.06 9.86 3.28
CA TYR A 290 -17.87 9.54 2.11
C TYR A 290 -18.66 8.23 2.29
N MET A 291 -17.99 7.15 2.70
CA MET A 291 -18.54 5.80 2.64
C MET A 291 -19.24 5.34 3.91
N ALA A 292 -18.81 5.82 5.07
CA ALA A 292 -19.41 5.47 6.36
C ALA A 292 -20.42 6.52 6.84
N GLU A 293 -20.19 7.80 6.55
CA GLU A 293 -20.98 8.92 7.09
C GLU A 293 -21.88 9.59 6.04
N GLY A 294 -21.76 9.20 4.77
CA GLY A 294 -22.61 9.70 3.68
C GLY A 294 -22.31 11.15 3.28
N GLN A 295 -21.09 11.64 3.52
CA GLN A 295 -20.67 12.97 3.09
C GLN A 295 -20.87 13.14 1.56
N PRO A 296 -21.42 14.25 1.06
CA PRO A 296 -21.60 14.46 -0.37
C PRO A 296 -20.27 14.40 -1.15
N ALA A 297 -20.33 13.86 -2.38
CA ALA A 297 -19.15 13.72 -3.24
C ALA A 297 -18.41 15.05 -3.50
N GLU A 298 -19.15 16.16 -3.64
CA GLU A 298 -18.58 17.49 -3.81
C GLU A 298 -17.77 17.94 -2.58
N GLN A 299 -18.29 17.72 -1.38
CA GLN A 299 -17.59 18.02 -0.14
C GLN A 299 -16.34 17.14 0.03
N THR A 300 -16.44 15.86 -0.32
CA THR A 300 -15.29 14.94 -0.34
C THR A 300 -14.21 15.40 -1.32
N MET A 301 -14.60 15.81 -2.54
CA MET A 301 -13.66 16.36 -3.52
C MET A 301 -12.98 17.64 -3.04
N ASN A 302 -13.74 18.54 -2.41
CA ASN A 302 -13.18 19.78 -1.88
C ASN A 302 -12.17 19.51 -0.75
N TYR A 303 -12.44 18.53 0.11
CA TYR A 303 -11.49 18.10 1.14
C TYR A 303 -10.20 17.49 0.53
N LEU A 304 -10.32 16.65 -0.50
CA LEU A 304 -9.17 16.07 -1.20
C LEU A 304 -8.33 17.13 -1.95
N ARG A 305 -8.96 18.20 -2.45
CA ARG A 305 -8.25 19.30 -3.12
C ARG A 305 -7.59 20.25 -2.13
N GLU A 306 -8.36 20.76 -1.18
CA GLU A 306 -7.92 21.88 -0.33
C GLU A 306 -7.23 21.42 0.95
N THR A 307 -7.71 20.34 1.58
CA THR A 307 -7.12 19.82 2.82
C THR A 307 -5.96 18.89 2.52
N ALA A 308 -6.15 17.92 1.62
CA ALA A 308 -5.10 16.98 1.24
C ALA A 308 -4.06 17.56 0.25
N LEU A 309 -4.30 18.78 -0.26
CA LEU A 309 -3.45 19.44 -1.25
C LEU A 309 -3.21 18.56 -2.49
N GLY A 310 -4.25 17.82 -2.91
CA GLY A 310 -4.16 16.84 -3.98
C GLY A 310 -4.29 17.45 -5.38
N GLN A 311 -3.57 16.87 -6.34
CA GLN A 311 -3.79 17.17 -7.76
C GLN A 311 -5.19 16.72 -8.20
N GLU A 312 -5.76 17.37 -9.22
CA GLU A 312 -7.14 17.10 -9.66
C GLU A 312 -7.34 15.64 -10.11
N ALA A 313 -6.40 15.11 -10.91
CA ALA A 313 -6.44 13.72 -11.36
C ALA A 313 -6.37 12.74 -10.19
N TRP A 314 -5.55 13.03 -9.18
CA TRP A 314 -5.45 12.25 -7.94
C TRP A 314 -6.78 12.25 -7.18
N ALA A 315 -7.32 13.44 -6.88
CA ALA A 315 -8.56 13.60 -6.11
C ALA A 315 -9.74 12.88 -6.78
N ARG A 316 -9.91 13.05 -8.09
CA ARG A 316 -10.93 12.33 -8.89
C ARG A 316 -10.74 10.82 -8.82
N GLY A 317 -9.50 10.35 -8.90
CA GLY A 317 -9.16 8.93 -8.78
C GLY A 317 -9.52 8.32 -7.42
N ARG A 318 -9.25 9.06 -6.33
CA ARG A 318 -9.63 8.64 -4.96
C ARG A 318 -11.14 8.52 -4.81
N LEU A 319 -11.91 9.54 -5.22
CA LEU A 319 -13.37 9.49 -5.16
C LEU A 319 -13.94 8.34 -6.00
N ARG A 320 -13.44 8.15 -7.24
CA ARG A 320 -13.84 7.04 -8.12
C ARG A 320 -13.56 5.67 -7.51
N SER A 321 -12.49 5.52 -6.73
CA SER A 321 -12.13 4.25 -6.08
C SER A 321 -12.87 4.02 -4.76
N ALA A 322 -13.27 5.08 -4.07
CA ALA A 322 -13.86 5.02 -2.73
C ALA A 322 -15.13 4.16 -2.66
N ALA A 323 -16.00 4.25 -3.68
CA ALA A 323 -17.25 3.51 -3.72
C ALA A 323 -17.09 2.01 -4.04
N HIS A 324 -15.93 1.60 -4.55
CA HIS A 324 -15.72 0.21 -4.96
C HIS A 324 -15.67 -0.72 -3.72
N PRO A 325 -16.38 -1.86 -3.70
CA PRO A 325 -16.51 -2.68 -2.49
C PRO A 325 -15.20 -3.18 -1.87
N PHE A 326 -14.17 -3.46 -2.67
CA PHE A 326 -12.82 -3.80 -2.20
C PHE A 326 -11.80 -2.65 -2.23
N LYS A 327 -11.74 -1.83 -3.28
CA LYS A 327 -10.77 -0.72 -3.35
C LYS A 327 -11.07 0.40 -2.35
N GLY A 328 -12.34 0.65 -2.04
CA GLY A 328 -12.74 1.67 -1.08
C GLY A 328 -12.11 1.45 0.29
N PRO A 329 -12.38 0.31 0.95
CA PRO A 329 -11.75 -0.02 2.24
C PRO A 329 -10.22 -0.06 2.18
N PHE A 330 -9.65 -0.45 1.03
CA PHE A 330 -8.20 -0.45 0.80
C PHE A 330 -7.56 0.95 0.85
N ALA A 331 -8.33 2.04 0.73
CA ALA A 331 -7.81 3.39 0.94
C ALA A 331 -7.21 3.59 2.35
N ALA A 332 -7.67 2.83 3.36
CA ALA A 332 -7.09 2.86 4.70
C ALA A 332 -5.69 2.21 4.77
N SER A 333 -5.36 1.32 3.82
CA SER A 333 -4.06 0.62 3.78
C SER A 333 -2.89 1.56 3.64
N PHE A 334 -3.02 2.59 2.81
CA PHE A 334 -1.94 3.55 2.55
C PHE A 334 -1.48 4.23 3.84
N TRP A 335 -2.41 4.71 4.66
CA TRP A 335 -2.08 5.34 5.92
C TRP A 335 -1.71 4.32 7.01
N ALA A 336 -2.59 3.35 7.28
CA ALA A 336 -2.39 2.41 8.38
C ALA A 336 -1.16 1.52 8.18
N GLY A 337 -0.89 1.11 6.93
CA GLY A 337 0.29 0.36 6.54
C GLY A 337 1.56 1.18 6.72
N ASN A 338 1.59 2.38 6.15
CA ASN A 338 2.71 3.32 6.29
C ASN A 338 3.06 3.54 7.77
N GLU A 339 2.05 3.83 8.59
CA GLU A 339 2.23 4.05 10.02
C GLU A 339 2.73 2.81 10.77
N ALA A 340 2.20 1.62 10.45
CA ALA A 340 2.65 0.38 11.08
C ALA A 340 4.14 0.10 10.78
N VAL A 341 4.56 0.22 9.52
CA VAL A 341 5.96 0.02 9.14
C VAL A 341 6.85 1.14 9.70
N ARG A 342 6.40 2.40 9.65
CA ARG A 342 7.14 3.57 10.15
C ARG A 342 7.40 3.46 11.65
N ARG A 343 6.39 3.14 12.46
CA ARG A 343 6.53 3.00 13.93
C ARG A 343 7.55 1.95 14.31
N VAL A 344 7.61 0.84 13.59
CA VAL A 344 8.64 -0.19 13.83
C VAL A 344 9.99 0.28 13.33
N ARG A 345 10.09 0.81 12.10
CA ARG A 345 11.35 1.31 11.51
C ARG A 345 12.02 2.37 12.41
N GLU A 346 11.27 3.33 12.93
CA GLU A 346 11.81 4.45 13.70
C GLU A 346 12.32 4.06 15.10
N ARG A 347 11.79 2.98 15.69
CA ARG A 347 12.28 2.48 16.99
C ARG A 347 13.38 1.42 16.86
N VAL A 348 13.62 0.89 15.66
CA VAL A 348 14.67 -0.10 15.39
C VAL A 348 16.04 0.57 15.38
N SER A 349 16.96 0.05 16.18
CA SER A 349 18.36 0.50 16.16
C SER A 349 19.09 0.02 14.90
N ASN A 350 20.18 0.70 14.53
CA ASN A 350 21.03 0.27 13.41
C ASN A 350 21.56 -1.17 13.59
N ALA A 351 21.87 -1.58 14.82
CA ALA A 351 22.34 -2.93 15.13
C ALA A 351 21.27 -4.01 14.84
N ASN A 352 20.00 -3.68 15.07
CA ASN A 352 18.89 -4.60 14.91
C ASN A 352 18.22 -4.52 13.53
N ARG A 353 18.67 -3.59 12.68
CA ARG A 353 18.16 -3.38 11.33
C ARG A 353 18.17 -4.67 10.47
N PRO A 354 19.23 -5.50 10.44
CA PRO A 354 19.19 -6.73 9.64
C PRO A 354 18.10 -7.72 10.08
N GLU A 355 17.82 -7.80 11.38
CA GLU A 355 16.74 -8.63 11.92
C GLU A 355 15.37 -8.06 11.57
N PHE A 356 15.19 -6.74 11.68
CA PHE A 356 13.98 -6.07 11.24
C PHE A 356 13.69 -6.29 9.76
N LEU A 357 14.69 -6.22 8.89
CA LEU A 357 14.51 -6.47 7.45
C LEU A 357 14.10 -7.91 7.16
N ARG A 358 14.74 -8.89 7.82
CA ARG A 358 14.32 -10.31 7.73
C ARG A 358 12.89 -10.52 8.21
N PHE A 359 12.48 -9.82 9.26
CA PHE A 359 11.12 -9.88 9.77
C PHE A 359 10.16 -9.25 8.74
N LEU A 360 10.36 -7.98 8.38
CA LEU A 360 9.50 -7.19 7.51
C LEU A 360 9.27 -7.81 6.12
N PHE A 361 10.34 -8.28 5.46
CA PHE A 361 10.27 -8.80 4.10
C PHE A 361 10.15 -10.33 4.03
N GLY A 362 10.65 -11.02 5.05
CA GLY A 362 10.70 -12.47 5.07
C GLY A 362 9.46 -13.13 5.65
N ARG A 363 8.47 -12.40 6.14
CA ARG A 363 7.25 -12.96 6.74
C ARG A 363 6.00 -12.27 6.22
N ALA A 364 4.88 -12.97 6.27
CA ALA A 364 3.58 -12.35 6.07
C ALA A 364 3.08 -11.73 7.39
N HIS A 365 2.53 -10.52 7.29
CA HIS A 365 2.07 -9.75 8.44
C HIS A 365 0.68 -9.15 8.20
N SER A 366 -0.03 -8.91 9.30
CA SER A 366 -1.03 -7.87 9.47
C SER A 366 -0.38 -6.66 10.14
N PRO A 367 -1.00 -5.46 10.09
CA PRO A 367 -0.47 -4.28 10.78
C PRO A 367 -0.16 -4.54 12.26
N GLN A 368 -1.07 -5.23 12.94
CA GLN A 368 -0.92 -5.58 14.36
C GLN A 368 0.25 -6.54 14.61
N SER A 369 0.39 -7.59 13.80
CA SER A 369 1.49 -8.55 13.97
C SER A 369 2.85 -7.91 13.68
N LEU A 370 2.93 -6.99 12.70
CA LEU A 370 4.16 -6.30 12.38
C LEU A 370 4.65 -5.46 13.57
N GLU A 371 3.73 -4.75 14.23
CA GLU A 371 4.05 -3.92 15.40
C GLU A 371 4.50 -4.73 16.62
N MET A 372 4.38 -6.05 16.61
CA MET A 372 4.93 -6.93 17.64
C MET A 372 6.42 -7.22 17.46
N PHE A 373 7.08 -6.65 16.43
CA PHE A 373 8.54 -6.75 16.31
C PHE A 373 9.22 -6.20 17.57
N SER A 374 9.92 -7.08 18.26
CA SER A 374 10.80 -6.75 19.38
C SER A 374 12.16 -7.38 19.16
N THR A 375 13.20 -6.66 19.55
CA THR A 375 14.56 -7.18 19.57
C THR A 375 14.81 -7.66 20.99
N ASN A 376 15.06 -8.96 21.17
CA ASN A 376 15.42 -9.51 22.48
C ASN A 376 16.74 -8.94 22.99
#